data_AF-A0A7C6AMB4-F1
#
_entry.id   AF-A0A7C6AMB4-F1
#
_cell.length_a   1.000
_cell.length_b   1.000
_cell.length_c   1.000
_cell.angle_alpha   90.00
_cell.angle_beta   90.00
_cell.angle_gamma   90.00
#
_symmetry.space_group_name_H-M   'P 1'
#
loop_
_entity.id
_entity.type
_entity.pdbx_description
1 polymer ?
#
loop_
_entity_poly.entity_id
_entity_poly.type
_entity_poly.pdbx_seq_one_letter_code
_entity_poly.pdbx_strand_id
1 'polypeptide(L)' 'MGKAKIKIDKELLARIKKYASLAGYSSPDEFITHCLEKEVAKLDEAESEEEIKKKLKGLGYIS' A
#
# COMPACT_ATOMS: atom_id res chain seq x y z
N MET A 1 -14.16 14.16 8.63
CA MET A 1 -13.44 13.90 7.36
C MET A 1 -13.80 12.49 6.91
N GLY A 2 -14.33 12.33 5.69
CA GLY A 2 -14.85 11.04 5.22
C GLY A 2 -13.73 10.07 4.88
N LYS A 3 -13.81 8.82 5.37
CA LYS A 3 -12.90 7.75 4.95
C LYS A 3 -13.40 7.19 3.61
N ALA A 4 -12.52 7.14 2.61
CA ALA A 4 -12.80 6.42 1.37
C ALA A 4 -12.90 4.91 1.67
N LYS A 5 -13.84 4.22 1.01
CA LYS A 5 -14.01 2.75 1.15
C LYS A 5 -13.42 2.07 -0.07
N ILE A 6 -12.50 1.13 0.16
CA ILE A 6 -11.87 0.31 -0.89
C ILE A 6 -12.33 -1.14 -0.70
N LYS A 7 -12.72 -1.80 -1.79
CA LYS A 7 -13.04 -3.23 -1.76
C LYS A 7 -11.75 -4.03 -1.74
N ILE A 8 -11.66 -5.00 -0.83
CA ILE A 8 -10.53 -5.93 -0.70
C ILE A 8 -11.10 -7.34 -0.76
N ASP A 9 -10.40 -8.22 -1.48
CA ASP A 9 -10.73 -9.64 -1.49
C ASP A 9 -10.76 -10.22 -0.06
N LYS A 10 -11.69 -11.15 0.19
CA LYS A 10 -11.91 -11.69 1.54
C LYS A 10 -10.72 -12.50 2.04
N GLU A 11 -10.08 -13.28 1.18
CA GLU A 11 -8.92 -14.10 1.53
C GLU A 11 -7.70 -13.21 1.80
N LEU A 12 -7.52 -12.17 0.98
CA LEU A 12 -6.50 -11.16 1.22
C LEU A 12 -6.71 -10.44 2.56
N LEU A 13 -7.94 -10.02 2.87
CA LEU A 13 -8.26 -9.38 4.14
C LEU A 13 -7.99 -10.29 5.35
N ALA A 14 -8.27 -11.59 5.23
CA ALA A 14 -7.95 -12.55 6.28
C ALA A 14 -6.44 -12.64 6.55
N ARG A 15 -5.62 -12.65 5.49
CA ARG A 15 -4.16 -12.60 5.60
C ARG A 15 -3.69 -11.29 6.23
N ILE A 16 -4.23 -10.16 5.78
CA ILE A 16 -3.91 -8.84 6.35
C ILE A 16 -4.18 -8.82 7.86
N LYS A 17 -5.35 -9.28 8.31
CA LYS A 17 -5.69 -9.34 9.75
C LYS A 17 -4.67 -10.17 10.54
N LYS A 18 -4.29 -11.34 10.01
CA LYS A 18 -3.29 -12.21 10.64
C LYS A 18 -1.95 -11.50 10.78
N TYR A 19 -1.42 -10.94 9.70
CA TYR A 19 -0.10 -10.31 9.72
C TYR A 19 -0.07 -8.98 10.47
N ALA A 20 -1.14 -8.19 10.42
CA ALA A 20 -1.27 -6.96 11.20
C ALA A 20 -1.16 -7.26 12.71
N SER A 21 -1.88 -8.28 13.20
CA SER A 21 -1.80 -8.70 14.60
C SER A 21 -0.41 -9.22 14.97
N LEU A 22 0.20 -10.08 14.13
CA LEU A 22 1.55 -10.58 14.35
C LEU A 22 2.62 -9.48 14.37
N ALA A 23 2.41 -8.42 13.58
CA ALA A 23 3.30 -7.27 13.51
C ALA A 23 3.02 -6.22 14.61
N GLY A 24 2.07 -6.47 15.53
CA GLY A 24 1.80 -5.61 16.68
C GLY A 24 0.96 -4.36 16.37
N TYR A 25 0.27 -4.32 15.23
CA TYR A 25 -0.58 -3.19 14.86
C TYR A 25 -1.88 -3.20 15.67
N SER A 26 -2.40 -2.01 15.97
CA SER A 26 -3.63 -1.84 16.75
C SER A 26 -4.87 -2.21 15.93
N SER A 27 -4.77 -2.15 14.60
CA SER A 27 -5.84 -2.56 13.69
C SER A 27 -5.34 -2.96 12.30
N PRO A 28 -6.10 -3.76 11.53
CA PRO A 28 -5.83 -4.01 10.12
C PRO A 28 -5.79 -2.73 9.28
N ASP A 29 -6.65 -1.76 9.59
CA ASP A 29 -6.71 -0.45 8.92
C ASP A 29 -5.41 0.33 9.07
N GLU A 30 -4.81 0.35 10.26
CA GLU A 30 -3.50 0.97 10.52
C GLU A 30 -2.40 0.30 9.70
N PHE A 31 -2.38 -1.04 9.68
CA PHE A 31 -1.42 -1.80 8.88
C PHE A 31 -1.54 -1.51 7.38
N ILE A 32 -2.77 -1.50 6.84
CA ILE A 32 -3.03 -1.17 5.44
C ILE A 32 -2.56 0.26 5.14
N THR A 33 -2.88 1.21 6.02
CA THR A 33 -2.52 2.62 5.84
C THR A 33 -1.01 2.79 5.77
N HIS A 34 -0.26 2.26 6.75
CA HIS A 34 1.20 2.33 6.75
C HIS A 34 1.83 1.64 5.52
N CYS A 35 1.28 0.50 5.09
CA CYS A 35 1.76 -0.15 3.87
C CYS A 35 1.55 0.74 2.63
N LEU A 36 0.36 1.35 2.48
CA LEU A 36 0.06 2.22 1.36
C LEU A 36 0.90 3.49 1.38
N GLU A 37 1.05 4.14 2.54
CA GLU A 37 1.90 5.32 2.71
C GLU A 37 3.35 5.02 2.32
N LYS A 38 3.88 3.88 2.76
CA LYS A 38 5.24 3.45 2.39
C LYS A 38 5.39 3.22 0.89
N GLU A 39 4.40 2.64 0.22
CA GLU A 39 4.46 2.44 -1.23
C GLU A 39 4.31 3.75 -2.01
N VAL A 40 3.43 4.65 -1.58
CA VAL A 40 3.25 5.97 -2.20
C VAL A 40 4.51 6.82 -2.04
N ALA A 41 5.14 6.82 -0.85
CA ALA A 41 6.36 7.57 -0.60
C ALA A 41 7.50 7.21 -1.57
N LYS A 42 7.61 5.93 -2.00
CA LYS A 42 8.60 5.53 -3.00
C LYS A 42 8.40 6.23 -4.34
N LEU A 43 7.15 6.59 -4.67
CA LEU A 43 6.77 7.24 -5.92
C LEU A 43 6.83 8.76 -5.80
N ASP A 44 6.44 9.34 -4.66
CA ASP A 44 6.45 10.79 -4.42
C ASP A 44 7.85 11.41 -4.49
N GLU A 45 8.90 10.62 -4.28
CA GLU A 45 10.29 11.06 -4.47
C GLU A 45 10.68 11.28 -5.96
N ALA A 46 9.77 11.07 -6.93
CA ALA A 46 10.06 11.33 -8.34
C ALA A 46 9.63 12.74 -8.75
N GLU A 47 10.54 13.49 -9.39
CA GLU A 47 10.29 14.88 -9.79
C GLU A 47 9.60 14.97 -11.17
N SER A 48 9.50 13.86 -11.90
CA SER A 48 8.93 13.81 -13.26
C SER A 48 8.14 12.53 -13.56
N GLU A 49 7.20 12.62 -14.52
CA GLU A 49 6.41 11.47 -14.98
C GLU A 49 7.28 10.34 -15.57
N GLU A 50 8.40 10.68 -16.22
CA GLU A 50 9.36 9.69 -16.72
C GLU A 50 10.04 8.92 -15.59
N GLU A 51 10.38 9.60 -14.49
CA GLU A 51 10.93 8.94 -13.30
C GLU A 51 9.90 8.07 -12.59
N ILE A 52 8.64 8.51 -12.50
CA ILE A 52 7.54 7.70 -11.99
C ILE A 52 7.40 6.42 -12.83
N LYS A 53 7.38 6.52 -14.16
CA LYS A 53 7.31 5.35 -15.07
C LYS A 53 8.48 4.40 -14.87
N LYS A 54 9.71 4.92 -14.73
CA LYS A 54 10.90 4.10 -14.44
C LYS A 54 10.78 3.38 -13.09
N LYS A 55 10.35 4.08 -12.03
CA LYS A 55 10.12 3.48 -10.70
C LYS A 55 9.03 2.40 -10.75
N LEU A 56 7.89 2.68 -11.40
CA LEU A 56 6.80 1.72 -11.58
C LEU A 56 7.25 0.47 -12.34
N LYS A 57 8.09 0.63 -13.37
CA LYS A 57 8.69 -0.49 -14.10
C LYS A 57 9.63 -1.32 -13.21
N GLY A 58 10.49 -0.67 -12.42
CA GLY A 58 11.38 -1.34 -11.47
C GLY A 58 10.65 -2.11 -10.36
N LEU A 59 9.46 -1.65 -9.97
CA LEU A 59 8.58 -2.31 -9.01
C LEU A 59 7.70 -3.40 -9.65
N GLY A 60 7.73 -3.54 -10.98
CA GLY A 60 6.96 -4.56 -11.71
C GLY A 60 5.48 -4.23 -11.92
N TYR A 61 5.05 -2.99 -11.71
CA TYR A 61 3.66 -2.58 -11.92
C TYR A 61 3.30 -2.39 -13.40
N ILE A 62 4.28 -2.06 -14.24
CA ILE A 62 4.12 -1.87 -15.67
C ILE A 62 5.28 -2.55 -16.43
N SER A 63 4.98 -3.09 -17.62
CA SER A 63 5.96 -3.72 -18.51
C SER A 63 6.26 -2.83 -19.70
#